data_AF-A0A7R9R8M8-F1
#
_entry.id   AF-A0A7R9R8M8-F1
#
_cell.length_a   1.000
_cell.length_b   1.000
_cell.length_c   1.000
_cell.angle_alpha   90.00
_cell.angle_beta   90.00
_cell.angle_gamma   90.00
#
_symmetry.space_group_name_H-M   'P 1'
#
loop_
_entity.id
_entity.type
_entity.pdbx_description
1 polymer ?
#
loop_
_entity_poly.entity_id
_entity_poly.type
_entity_poly.pdbx_seq_one_letter_code
_entity_poly.pdbx_strand_id
1 'polypeptide(L)'
;MIEEVLMPVDTRDLLNELCGVKSQESLLTVLKRWAERYSIFEIVRLQGFTAKEMENLHPAAYREELLRKHGKWLITTLKEIRSARPRENGAMDFEEYSDFMKHIIENVSRVEDSAERDALVLHTLCALYKIFIAKAPVHMVGTPFPGGFRVQKIGEEYFCPVKEKQKDVPGALCRFCVAKQL
;
A
#
# COMPACT_ATOMS: atom_id res chain seq x y z
N MET A 1 -12.91 5.37 -30.54
CA MET A 1 -11.51 4.98 -30.28
C MET A 1 -11.12 5.64 -28.99
N ILE A 2 -11.17 4.90 -27.88
CA ILE A 2 -10.66 5.39 -26.60
C ILE A 2 -9.15 5.22 -26.71
N GLU A 3 -8.40 6.32 -26.71
CA GLU A 3 -6.94 6.28 -26.61
C GLU A 3 -6.57 5.39 -25.43
N GLU A 4 -5.69 4.41 -25.64
CA GLU A 4 -4.97 3.77 -24.54
C GLU A 4 -4.29 4.88 -23.77
N VAL A 5 -4.86 5.26 -22.62
CA VAL A 5 -4.22 6.19 -21.70
C VAL A 5 -2.94 5.49 -21.27
N LEU A 6 -1.81 5.93 -21.84
CA LEU A 6 -0.48 5.51 -21.42
C LEU A 6 -0.39 5.68 -19.91
N MET A 7 -0.20 4.57 -19.20
CA MET A 7 -0.08 4.61 -17.75
C MET A 7 1.16 5.43 -17.36
N PRO A 8 1.06 6.23 -16.29
CA PRO A 8 2.13 7.14 -15.87
C PRO A 8 3.33 6.36 -15.32
N VAL A 9 3.13 5.08 -15.03
CA VAL A 9 4.09 4.19 -14.38
C VAL A 9 4.29 2.94 -15.20
N ASP A 10 5.50 2.76 -15.73
CA ASP A 10 5.95 1.45 -16.19
C ASP A 10 6.24 0.58 -14.97
N THR A 11 5.44 -0.49 -14.81
CA THR A 11 5.54 -1.41 -13.66
C THR A 11 6.91 -2.09 -13.59
N ARG A 12 7.49 -2.45 -14.75
CA ARG A 12 8.78 -3.14 -14.80
C ARG A 12 9.90 -2.20 -14.37
N ASP A 13 9.90 -0.97 -14.86
CA ASP A 13 10.91 0.03 -14.49
C ASP A 13 10.85 0.36 -13.00
N LEU A 14 9.65 0.55 -12.45
CA LEU A 14 9.47 0.78 -11.02
C LEU A 14 10.01 -0.40 -10.20
N LEU A 15 9.66 -1.64 -10.53
CA LEU A 15 10.12 -2.82 -9.79
C LEU A 15 11.63 -2.98 -9.87
N ASN A 16 12.25 -2.74 -11.04
CA ASN A 16 13.70 -2.76 -11.21
C ASN A 16 14.40 -1.75 -10.28
N GLU A 17 13.88 -0.52 -10.21
CA GLU A 17 14.41 0.51 -9.31
C GLU A 17 14.26 0.14 -7.83
N LEU A 18 13.09 -0.40 -7.46
CA LEU A 18 12.83 -0.83 -6.09
C LEU A 18 13.75 -1.98 -5.65
N CYS A 19 14.08 -2.91 -6.55
CA CYS A 19 15.10 -3.94 -6.29
C CYS A 19 16.52 -3.36 -6.12
N GLY A 20 16.78 -2.19 -6.69
CA GLY A 20 18.07 -1.49 -6.61
C GLY A 20 18.30 -0.71 -5.31
N VAL A 21 17.27 -0.53 -4.46
CA VAL A 21 17.33 0.22 -3.20
C VAL A 21 18.38 -0.33 -2.24
N LYS A 22 19.18 0.55 -1.64
CA LYS A 22 20.28 0.23 -0.69
C LYS A 22 20.19 0.96 0.66
N SER A 23 19.26 1.89 0.79
CA SER A 23 19.05 2.71 1.99
C SER A 23 17.61 3.20 2.07
N GLN A 24 17.14 3.59 3.26
CA GLN A 24 15.85 4.25 3.43
C GLN A 24 15.74 5.54 2.59
N GLU A 25 16.83 6.27 2.43
CA GLU A 25 16.91 7.46 1.60
C GLU A 25 16.75 7.13 0.10
N SER A 26 17.42 6.08 -0.38
CA SER A 26 17.27 5.63 -1.78
C SER A 26 15.85 5.14 -2.04
N LEU A 27 15.22 4.44 -1.09
CA LEU A 27 13.80 4.06 -1.18
C LEU A 27 12.92 5.30 -1.27
N LEU A 28 13.09 6.28 -0.38
CA LEU A 28 12.28 7.49 -0.40
C LEU A 28 12.43 8.25 -1.73
N THR A 29 13.63 8.31 -2.28
CA THR A 29 13.91 8.93 -3.59
C THR A 29 13.12 8.25 -4.71
N VAL A 30 13.14 6.92 -4.77
CA VAL A 30 12.36 6.14 -5.75
C VAL A 30 10.87 6.41 -5.53
N LEU A 31 10.36 6.22 -4.31
CA LEU A 31 8.93 6.40 -4.00
C LEU A 31 8.42 7.79 -4.36
N LYS A 32 9.18 8.84 -4.08
CA LYS A 32 8.82 10.21 -4.46
C LYS A 32 8.67 10.38 -5.95
N ARG A 33 9.69 10.03 -6.73
CA ARG A 33 9.68 10.30 -8.17
C ARG A 33 8.64 9.45 -8.91
N TRP A 34 8.26 8.29 -8.38
CA TRP A 34 7.11 7.53 -8.89
C TRP A 34 5.76 8.06 -8.39
N ALA A 35 5.64 8.46 -7.13
CA ALA A 35 4.40 9.04 -6.61
C ALA A 35 4.05 10.38 -7.27
N GLU A 36 5.03 11.16 -7.74
CA GLU A 36 4.83 12.41 -8.48
C GLU A 36 4.20 12.22 -9.86
N ARG A 37 4.33 11.02 -10.46
CA ARG A 37 3.77 10.70 -11.77
C ARG A 37 2.26 10.49 -11.75
N TYR A 38 1.69 10.14 -10.59
CA TYR A 38 0.25 9.99 -10.43
C TYR A 38 -0.46 11.35 -10.34
N SER A 39 -1.18 11.70 -11.40
CA SER A 39 -2.17 12.77 -11.42
C SER A 39 -3.36 12.46 -10.51
N ILE A 40 -4.15 13.49 -10.22
CA ILE A 40 -5.41 13.31 -9.47
C ILE A 40 -6.40 12.40 -10.22
N PHE A 41 -6.41 12.44 -11.56
CA PHE A 41 -7.32 11.63 -12.37
C PHE A 41 -6.99 10.14 -12.26
N GLU A 42 -5.71 9.77 -12.24
CA GLU A 42 -5.29 8.38 -12.07
C GLU A 42 -5.61 7.87 -10.66
N ILE A 43 -5.38 8.70 -9.64
CA ILE A 43 -5.73 8.35 -8.26
C ILE A 43 -7.23 8.08 -8.15
N VAL A 44 -8.08 8.94 -8.71
CA VAL A 44 -9.54 8.76 -8.69
C VAL A 44 -9.97 7.53 -9.49
N ARG A 45 -9.36 7.29 -10.66
CA ARG A 45 -9.63 6.08 -11.47
C ARG A 45 -9.32 4.80 -10.69
N LEU A 46 -8.17 4.73 -10.03
CA LEU A 46 -7.75 3.54 -9.26
C LEU A 46 -8.56 3.37 -7.98
N GLN A 47 -9.02 4.47 -7.36
CA GLN A 47 -10.02 4.40 -6.29
C GLN A 47 -11.35 3.84 -6.79
N GLY A 48 -11.79 4.22 -7.99
CA GLY A 48 -13.00 3.67 -8.63
C GLY A 48 -12.89 2.17 -8.89
N PHE A 49 -11.75 1.71 -9.40
CA PHE A 49 -11.45 0.28 -9.55
C PHE A 49 -11.55 -0.45 -8.19
N THR A 50 -10.84 0.05 -7.17
CA THR A 50 -10.87 -0.56 -5.83
C THR A 50 -12.28 -0.57 -5.22
N ALA A 51 -13.07 0.48 -5.48
CA ALA A 51 -14.45 0.55 -5.02
C ALA A 51 -15.35 -0.51 -5.66
N LYS A 52 -15.12 -0.79 -6.95
CA LYS A 52 -15.81 -1.85 -7.69
C LYS A 52 -15.44 -3.23 -7.15
N GLU A 53 -14.16 -3.49 -6.87
CA GLU A 53 -13.72 -4.76 -6.25
C GLU A 53 -14.38 -5.02 -4.88
N MET A 54 -14.73 -3.95 -4.18
CA MET A 54 -15.39 -4.01 -2.87
C MET A 54 -16.93 -3.95 -2.96
N GLU A 55 -17.52 -3.90 -4.16
CA GLU A 55 -18.95 -3.62 -4.33
C GLU A 55 -19.84 -4.66 -3.64
N ASN A 56 -19.40 -5.92 -3.57
CA ASN A 56 -20.19 -7.01 -2.99
C ASN A 56 -19.92 -7.21 -1.48
N LEU A 57 -19.16 -6.32 -0.84
CA LEU A 57 -18.95 -6.39 0.61
C LEU A 57 -20.21 -5.97 1.37
N HIS A 58 -20.64 -6.85 2.27
CA HIS A 58 -21.75 -6.61 3.19
C HIS A 58 -21.27 -6.55 4.65
N PRO A 59 -21.93 -5.77 5.52
CA PRO A 59 -23.06 -4.88 5.23
C PRO A 59 -22.62 -3.58 4.51
N ALA A 60 -23.57 -2.86 3.90
CA ALA A 60 -23.28 -1.61 3.16
C ALA A 60 -22.55 -0.56 4.01
N ALA A 61 -22.95 -0.40 5.27
CA ALA A 61 -22.29 0.52 6.20
C ALA A 61 -20.80 0.16 6.44
N TYR A 62 -20.47 -1.13 6.49
CA TYR A 62 -19.08 -1.59 6.61
C TYR A 62 -18.28 -1.26 5.34
N ARG A 63 -18.85 -1.57 4.16
CA ARG A 63 -18.25 -1.26 2.86
C ARG A 63 -17.99 0.24 2.71
N GLU A 64 -18.96 1.09 3.01
CA GLU A 64 -18.83 2.56 2.93
C GLU A 64 -17.74 3.09 3.86
N GLU A 65 -17.70 2.60 5.11
CA GLU A 65 -16.66 3.01 6.04
C GLU A 65 -15.27 2.56 5.58
N LEU A 66 -15.15 1.32 5.09
CA LEU A 66 -13.90 0.77 4.56
C LEU A 66 -13.42 1.57 3.34
N LEU A 67 -14.28 1.86 2.38
CA LEU A 67 -13.96 2.68 1.20
C LEU A 67 -13.49 4.08 1.59
N ARG A 68 -14.19 4.73 2.53
CA ARG A 68 -13.78 6.05 3.03
C ARG A 68 -12.42 6.01 3.71
N LYS A 69 -12.15 4.98 4.52
CA LYS A 69 -10.84 4.77 5.17
C LYS A 69 -9.76 4.49 4.13
N HIS A 70 -10.02 3.63 3.17
CA HIS A 70 -9.09 3.32 2.08
C HIS A 70 -8.74 4.56 1.26
N GLY A 71 -9.74 5.34 0.83
CA GLY A 71 -9.52 6.56 0.07
C GLY A 71 -8.71 7.60 0.86
N LYS A 72 -9.01 7.77 2.16
CA LYS A 72 -8.21 8.62 3.05
C LYS A 72 -6.77 8.11 3.20
N TRP A 73 -6.58 6.81 3.38
CA TRP A 73 -5.24 6.20 3.49
C TRP A 73 -4.41 6.48 2.24
N LEU A 74 -4.97 6.24 1.06
CA LEU A 74 -4.27 6.43 -0.21
C LEU A 74 -3.82 7.90 -0.38
N ILE A 75 -4.76 8.85 -0.26
CA ILE A 75 -4.46 10.28 -0.49
C ILE A 75 -3.46 10.82 0.54
N THR A 76 -3.65 10.46 1.82
CA THR A 76 -2.74 10.93 2.88
C THR A 76 -1.34 10.33 2.73
N THR A 77 -1.23 9.05 2.40
CA THR A 77 0.06 8.39 2.19
C THR A 77 0.81 8.96 0.99
N LEU A 78 0.12 9.23 -0.13
CA LEU A 78 0.75 9.88 -1.28
C LEU A 78 1.25 11.29 -0.95
N LYS A 79 0.45 12.06 -0.19
CA LYS A 79 0.89 13.39 0.29
C LYS A 79 2.12 13.28 1.20
N GLU A 80 2.14 12.30 2.10
CA GLU A 80 3.27 12.03 2.98
C GLU A 80 4.52 11.64 2.17
N ILE A 81 4.42 10.74 1.19
CA ILE A 81 5.54 10.38 0.31
C ILE A 81 6.12 11.62 -0.37
N ARG A 82 5.26 12.43 -1.02
CA ARG A 82 5.67 13.62 -1.78
C ARG A 82 6.35 14.68 -0.89
N SER A 83 5.94 14.82 0.37
CA SER A 83 6.46 15.84 1.29
C SER A 83 7.51 15.34 2.28
N ALA A 84 7.72 14.03 2.40
CA ALA A 84 8.66 13.44 3.35
C ALA A 84 10.09 13.93 3.10
N ARG A 85 10.88 13.98 4.15
CA ARG A 85 12.33 14.23 4.06
C ARG A 85 13.07 12.96 4.49
N PRO A 86 14.29 12.72 3.98
CA PRO A 86 15.12 11.64 4.51
C PRO A 86 15.23 11.77 6.03
N ARG A 87 15.09 10.65 6.73
CA ARG A 87 15.35 10.62 8.17
C ARG A 87 16.85 10.41 8.39
N GLU A 88 17.45 11.22 9.25
CA GLU A 88 18.80 10.95 9.75
C GLU A 88 18.78 9.58 10.47
N ASN A 89 19.72 8.70 10.12
CA ASN A 89 19.83 7.34 10.67
C ASN A 89 18.60 6.44 10.46
N GLY A 90 17.86 6.62 9.36
CA GLY A 90 16.76 5.74 9.00
C GLY A 90 17.19 4.29 8.78
N ALA A 91 16.97 3.43 9.77
CA ALA A 91 17.26 2.00 9.66
C ALA A 91 16.18 1.26 8.86
N MET A 92 16.60 0.31 8.02
CA MET A 92 15.74 -0.59 7.28
C MET A 92 16.28 -2.00 7.41
N ASP A 93 15.38 -2.96 7.68
CA ASP A 93 15.69 -4.37 7.58
C ASP A 93 15.67 -4.76 6.10
N PHE A 94 16.86 -5.00 5.53
CA PHE A 94 17.01 -5.33 4.12
C PHE A 94 16.62 -6.77 3.79
N GLU A 95 16.62 -7.67 4.77
CA GLU A 95 16.13 -9.03 4.60
C GLU A 95 14.61 -9.00 4.46
N GLU A 96 13.92 -8.32 5.38
CA GLU A 96 12.47 -8.11 5.31
C GLU A 96 12.07 -7.34 4.03
N TYR A 97 12.84 -6.32 3.65
CA TYR A 97 12.61 -5.58 2.40
C TYR A 97 12.78 -6.46 1.16
N SER A 98 13.81 -7.31 1.11
CA SER A 98 14.01 -8.24 -0.01
C SER A 98 12.83 -9.20 -0.14
N ASP A 99 12.36 -9.75 0.97
CA ASP A 99 11.22 -10.67 0.99
C ASP A 99 9.90 -9.99 0.66
N PHE A 100 9.74 -8.71 1.04
CA PHE A 100 8.64 -7.87 0.56
C PHE A 100 8.68 -7.72 -0.95
N MET A 101 9.84 -7.39 -1.52
CA MET A 101 9.96 -7.19 -2.96
C MET A 101 9.69 -8.47 -3.76
N LYS A 102 10.19 -9.64 -3.30
CA LYS A 102 9.85 -10.94 -3.91
C LYS A 102 8.34 -11.17 -3.91
N HIS A 103 7.67 -10.93 -2.78
CA HIS A 103 6.22 -11.09 -2.64
C HIS A 103 5.44 -10.18 -3.60
N ILE A 104 5.86 -8.93 -3.75
CA ILE A 104 5.24 -8.00 -4.71
C ILE A 104 5.43 -8.47 -6.15
N ILE A 105 6.66 -8.85 -6.53
CA ILE A 105 6.97 -9.31 -7.88
C ILE A 105 6.13 -10.54 -8.24
N GLU A 106 6.03 -11.51 -7.32
CA GLU A 106 5.17 -12.68 -7.49
C GLU A 106 3.70 -12.29 -7.69
N ASN A 107 3.16 -11.39 -6.87
CA ASN A 107 1.77 -10.95 -7.01
C ASN A 107 1.53 -10.22 -8.33
N VAL A 108 2.38 -9.26 -8.69
CA VAL A 108 2.28 -8.51 -9.96
C VAL A 108 2.35 -9.45 -11.16
N SER A 109 3.18 -10.49 -11.11
CA SER A 109 3.33 -11.46 -12.20
C SER A 109 2.09 -12.32 -12.44
N ARG A 110 1.22 -12.46 -11.44
CA ARG A 110 -0.03 -13.25 -11.52
C ARG A 110 -1.23 -12.42 -11.98
N VAL A 111 -1.11 -11.10 -12.01
CA VAL A 111 -2.21 -10.21 -12.37
C VAL A 111 -2.24 -10.01 -13.89
N GLU A 112 -3.29 -10.49 -14.54
CA GLU A 112 -3.50 -10.32 -15.98
C GLU A 112 -4.14 -8.97 -16.30
N ASP A 113 -5.14 -8.56 -15.51
CA ASP A 113 -5.87 -7.31 -15.68
C ASP A 113 -4.98 -6.08 -15.41
N SER A 114 -4.93 -5.15 -16.37
CA SER A 114 -4.08 -3.99 -16.26
C SER A 114 -4.53 -3.02 -15.17
N ALA A 115 -5.83 -2.86 -14.92
CA ALA A 115 -6.34 -1.95 -13.90
C ALA A 115 -6.07 -2.50 -12.49
N GLU A 116 -6.19 -3.82 -12.29
CA GLU A 116 -5.76 -4.49 -11.06
C GLU A 116 -4.26 -4.31 -10.83
N ARG A 117 -3.45 -4.48 -11.88
CA ARG A 117 -2.00 -4.28 -11.79
C ARG A 117 -1.65 -2.85 -11.40
N ASP A 118 -2.29 -1.86 -12.03
CA ASP A 118 -2.06 -0.45 -11.74
C ASP A 118 -2.44 -0.11 -10.28
N ALA A 119 -3.56 -0.66 -9.79
CA ALA A 119 -4.00 -0.47 -8.42
C ALA A 119 -3.02 -1.13 -7.43
N LEU A 120 -2.59 -2.36 -7.71
CA LEU A 120 -1.59 -3.08 -6.91
C LEU A 120 -0.26 -2.30 -6.83
N VAL A 121 0.21 -1.74 -7.94
CA VAL A 121 1.44 -0.95 -7.99
C VAL A 121 1.32 0.33 -7.14
N LEU A 122 0.22 1.07 -7.26
CA LEU A 122 -0.01 2.26 -6.46
C LEU A 122 -0.11 1.94 -4.96
N HIS A 123 -0.82 0.86 -4.60
CA HIS A 123 -0.91 0.40 -3.22
C HIS A 123 0.45 -0.07 -2.69
N THR A 124 1.29 -0.67 -3.53
CA THR A 124 2.66 -1.07 -3.18
C THR A 124 3.52 0.13 -2.79
N LEU A 125 3.48 1.23 -3.55
CA LEU A 125 4.20 2.47 -3.19
C LEU A 125 3.79 2.98 -1.81
N CYS A 126 2.49 2.96 -1.53
CA CYS A 126 1.95 3.38 -0.23
C CYS A 126 2.37 2.43 0.91
N ALA A 127 2.31 1.12 0.68
CA ALA A 127 2.70 0.11 1.65
C ALA A 127 4.19 0.18 1.98
N LEU A 128 5.06 0.31 0.97
CA LEU A 128 6.50 0.49 1.12
C LEU A 128 6.82 1.68 2.03
N TYR A 129 6.19 2.83 1.78
CA TYR A 129 6.35 4.00 2.62
C TYR A 129 5.92 3.73 4.06
N LYS A 130 4.72 3.15 4.26
CA LYS A 130 4.19 2.89 5.60
C LYS A 130 5.06 1.92 6.40
N ILE A 131 5.50 0.82 5.80
CA ILE A 131 6.26 -0.24 6.46
C ILE A 131 7.72 0.17 6.70
N PHE A 132 8.41 0.65 5.66
CA PHE A 132 9.86 0.80 5.71
C PHE A 132 10.33 2.22 6.08
N ILE A 133 9.48 3.24 5.94
CA ILE A 133 9.84 4.65 6.22
C ILE A 133 9.05 5.20 7.41
N ALA A 134 7.72 5.21 7.32
CA ALA A 134 6.88 5.82 8.35
C ALA A 134 6.75 4.95 9.61
N LYS A 135 7.05 3.65 9.51
CA LYS A 135 6.87 2.65 10.58
C LYS A 135 5.43 2.70 11.13
N ALA A 136 4.47 2.71 10.21
CA ALA A 136 3.04 2.81 10.45
C ALA A 136 2.30 1.65 9.77
N PRO A 137 1.12 1.25 10.27
CA PRO A 137 0.38 0.12 9.69
C PRO A 137 -0.13 0.44 8.28
N VAL A 138 -0.23 -0.59 7.45
CA VAL A 138 -0.83 -0.48 6.11
C VAL A 138 -2.29 -0.04 6.22
N HIS A 139 -3.08 -0.70 7.06
CA HIS A 139 -4.42 -0.21 7.41
C HIS A 139 -4.33 0.84 8.51
N MET A 140 -4.95 2.00 8.29
CA MET A 140 -4.98 3.08 9.28
C MET A 140 -5.68 2.69 10.57
N VAL A 141 -5.35 3.38 11.66
CA VAL A 141 -6.08 3.30 12.93
C VAL A 141 -7.58 3.56 12.71
N GLY A 142 -8.40 2.72 13.31
CA GLY A 142 -9.85 2.71 13.19
C GLY A 142 -10.38 2.10 11.90
N THR A 143 -9.55 1.56 11.00
CA THR A 143 -10.04 0.75 9.87
C THR A 143 -10.86 -0.42 10.42
N PRO A 144 -12.12 -0.60 9.96
CA PRO A 144 -12.99 -1.66 10.46
C PRO A 144 -12.63 -3.03 9.87
N PHE A 145 -12.95 -4.07 10.63
CA PHE A 145 -12.98 -5.46 10.21
C PHE A 145 -14.32 -6.09 10.64
N PRO A 146 -14.76 -7.20 10.00
CA PRO A 146 -16.00 -7.88 10.35
C PRO A 146 -16.08 -8.22 11.85
N GLY A 147 -17.26 -8.15 12.45
CA GLY A 147 -17.47 -8.40 13.89
C GLY A 147 -17.23 -7.18 14.80
N GLY A 148 -17.07 -5.98 14.23
CA GLY A 148 -16.91 -4.73 14.98
C GLY A 148 -15.47 -4.42 15.41
N PHE A 149 -14.51 -5.27 15.04
CA PHE A 149 -13.09 -5.05 15.32
C PHE A 149 -12.52 -3.92 14.49
N ARG A 150 -11.46 -3.29 15.00
CA ARG A 150 -10.78 -2.16 14.35
C ARG A 150 -9.29 -2.23 14.60
N VAL A 151 -8.51 -1.65 13.68
CA VAL A 151 -7.09 -1.36 13.96
C VAL A 151 -7.00 -0.37 15.12
N GLN A 152 -6.17 -0.67 16.12
CA GLN A 152 -6.02 0.17 17.31
C GLN A 152 -4.59 0.71 17.43
N LYS A 153 -4.44 1.86 18.10
CA LYS A 153 -3.16 2.32 18.64
C LYS A 153 -3.29 2.24 20.17
N ILE A 154 -2.43 1.46 20.82
CA ILE A 154 -2.38 1.33 22.28
C ILE A 154 -0.98 1.76 22.72
N GLY A 155 -0.89 2.90 23.40
CA GLY A 155 0.40 3.56 23.64
C GLY A 155 1.08 3.92 22.31
N GLU A 156 2.31 3.46 22.13
CA GLU A 156 3.09 3.67 20.90
C GLU A 156 2.96 2.53 19.88
N GLU A 157 2.22 1.47 20.19
CA GLU A 157 2.10 0.29 19.36
C GLU A 157 0.78 0.23 18.59
N TYR A 158 0.81 -0.39 17.41
CA TYR A 158 -0.35 -0.60 16.56
C TYR A 158 -0.80 -2.05 16.61
N PHE A 159 -2.12 -2.28 16.62
CA PHE A 159 -2.71 -3.60 16.72
C PHE A 159 -3.73 -3.82 15.60
N CYS A 160 -3.63 -4.95 14.92
CA CYS A 160 -4.53 -5.37 13.85
C CYS A 160 -5.25 -6.66 14.29
N PRO A 161 -6.60 -6.70 14.25
CA PRO A 161 -7.37 -7.84 14.74
C PRO A 161 -7.21 -9.10 13.90
N VAL A 162 -6.72 -8.98 12.67
CA VAL A 162 -6.63 -10.10 11.72
C VAL A 162 -5.20 -10.50 11.38
N LYS A 163 -4.17 -9.97 12.05
CA LYS A 163 -2.77 -10.18 11.64
C LYS A 163 -2.41 -11.66 11.57
N GLU A 164 -2.61 -12.42 12.65
CA GLU A 164 -2.25 -13.85 12.69
C GLU A 164 -3.08 -14.68 11.71
N LYS A 165 -4.33 -14.29 11.47
CA LYS A 165 -5.20 -14.99 10.52
C LYS A 165 -4.85 -14.72 9.05
N GLN A 166 -4.15 -13.62 8.76
CA GLN A 166 -3.92 -13.13 7.40
C GLN A 166 -2.45 -13.12 6.99
N LYS A 167 -1.50 -13.28 7.92
CA LYS A 167 -0.06 -13.22 7.60
C LYS A 167 0.39 -14.33 6.63
N ASP A 168 -0.29 -15.47 6.65
CA ASP A 168 0.04 -16.63 5.81
C ASP A 168 -0.83 -16.73 4.54
N VAL A 169 -1.76 -15.78 4.35
CA VAL A 169 -2.62 -15.74 3.16
C VAL A 169 -1.81 -15.28 1.95
N PRO A 170 -1.80 -16.03 0.83
CA PRO A 170 -1.12 -15.62 -0.39
C PRO A 170 -1.54 -14.21 -0.84
N GLY A 171 -0.57 -13.39 -1.22
CA GLY A 171 -0.83 -12.00 -1.61
C GLY A 171 -0.98 -11.01 -0.45
N ALA A 172 -1.25 -11.45 0.78
CA ALA A 172 -1.47 -10.54 1.89
C ALA A 172 -0.17 -9.82 2.34
N LEU A 173 -0.27 -8.51 2.58
CA LEU A 173 0.82 -7.71 3.14
C LEU A 173 0.93 -7.81 4.67
N CYS A 174 0.02 -8.57 5.31
CA CYS A 174 -0.13 -8.64 6.76
C CYS A 174 1.14 -9.13 7.48
N ARG A 175 1.93 -10.01 6.85
CA ARG A 175 3.20 -10.49 7.40
C ARG A 175 4.22 -9.37 7.62
N PHE A 176 4.27 -8.41 6.69
CA PHE A 176 5.20 -7.27 6.73
C PHE A 176 4.67 -6.04 7.48
N CYS A 177 3.37 -6.03 7.82
CA CYS A 177 2.77 -4.88 8.48
C CYS A 177 3.32 -4.73 9.91
N VAL A 178 3.70 -3.51 10.30
CA VAL A 178 4.24 -3.21 11.65
C VAL A 178 3.24 -3.41 12.79
N ALA A 179 1.94 -3.53 12.49
CA ALA A 179 0.95 -3.81 13.51
C ALA A 179 1.22 -5.19 14.13
N LYS A 180 0.93 -5.34 15.43
CA LYS A 180 0.90 -6.62 16.13
C LYS A 180 -0.50 -7.21 16.06
N GLN A 181 -0.63 -8.48 16.44
CA GLN A 181 -1.95 -9.06 16.67
C GLN A 181 -2.61 -8.38 17.86
N LEU A 182 -3.86 -7.93 17.69
CA LEU A 182 -4.72 -7.48 18.80
C LEU A 182 -5.06 -8.66 19.72
#